data_AF-A0A2E1EAL1-F1
#
_entry.id   AF-A0A2E1EAL1-F1
#
_cell.length_a   1.000
_cell.length_b   1.000
_cell.length_c   1.000
_cell.angle_alpha   90.00
_cell.angle_beta   90.00
_cell.angle_gamma   90.00
#
_symmetry.space_group_name_H-M   'P 1'
#
loop_
_entity.id
_entity.type
_entity.pdbx_description
1 polymer ?
#
loop_
_entity_poly.entity_id
_entity_poly.type
_entity_poly.pdbx_seq_one_letter_code
_entity_poly.pdbx_strand_id
1 'polypeptide(L)' 'MKGLHIDLNDRLAFTKHLFLDNKLEYQRVISQITTFSNIEEVESFIQKMIKPEYDEWKGKEDYEKRFLEVLSKLFE' A
#
# COMPACT_ATOMS: atom_id res chain seq x y z
N MET A 1 -3.17 -19.61 5.92
CA MET A 1 -2.52 -18.32 5.62
C MET A 1 -3.59 -17.41 5.03
N LYS A 2 -4.09 -16.43 5.79
CA LYS A 2 -4.91 -15.36 5.21
C LYS A 2 -3.95 -14.52 4.36
N GLY A 3 -3.81 -14.89 3.08
CA GLY A 3 -3.00 -14.11 2.15
C GLY A 3 -3.73 -12.81 1.85
N LEU A 4 -2.98 -11.70 1.74
CA LEU A 4 -3.51 -10.44 1.24
C LEU A 4 -4.14 -10.66 -0.14
N HIS A 5 -5.47 -10.55 -0.24
CA HIS A 5 -6.17 -10.62 -1.51
C HIS A 5 -6.52 -9.20 -1.99
N ILE A 6 -5.56 -8.55 -2.64
CA ILE A 6 -5.80 -7.30 -3.39
C ILE A 6 -6.36 -7.69 -4.76
N ASP A 7 -7.54 -7.19 -5.08
CA ASP A 7 -8.16 -7.43 -6.39
C ASP A 7 -7.35 -6.80 -7.53
N LEU A 8 -7.59 -7.26 -8.76
CA LEU A 8 -6.83 -6.81 -9.93
C LEU A 8 -6.99 -5.31 -10.20
N ASN A 9 -8.19 -4.76 -10.03
CA ASN A 9 -8.45 -3.34 -10.29
C ASN A 9 -7.73 -2.48 -9.26
N ASP A 10 -7.76 -2.88 -7.99
CA ASP A 10 -7.03 -2.22 -6.91
C ASP A 10 -5.53 -2.25 -7.15
N ARG A 11 -5.00 -3.42 -7.49
CA ARG A 11 -3.57 -3.56 -7.81
C ARG A 11 -3.16 -2.61 -8.93
N LEU A 12 -3.92 -2.54 -10.02
CA LEU A 12 -3.64 -1.66 -11.15
C LEU A 12 -3.76 -0.19 -10.76
N ALA A 13 -4.81 0.18 -10.03
CA ALA A 13 -5.05 1.54 -9.58
C ALA A 13 -3.95 2.05 -8.64
N PHE A 14 -3.59 1.27 -7.61
CA PHE A 14 -2.54 1.62 -6.67
C PHE A 14 -1.20 1.74 -7.36
N THR A 15 -0.84 0.76 -8.19
CA THR A 15 0.45 0.80 -8.92
C THR A 15 0.55 2.06 -9.78
N LYS A 16 -0.51 2.39 -10.51
CA LYS A 16 -0.52 3.57 -11.39
C LYS A 16 -0.49 4.89 -10.62
N HIS A 17 -1.30 5.01 -9.56
CA HIS A 17 -1.56 6.29 -8.92
C HIS A 17 -0.68 6.58 -7.70
N LEU A 18 -0.31 5.55 -6.94
CA LEU A 18 0.50 5.69 -5.73
C LEU A 18 1.97 5.35 -5.97
N PHE A 19 2.27 4.55 -7.00
CA PHE A 19 3.63 4.09 -7.30
C PHE A 19 4.14 4.53 -8.67
N LEU A 20 3.45 5.46 -9.35
CA LEU A 20 3.85 6.00 -10.67
C LEU A 20 4.13 4.91 -11.70
N ASP A 21 3.26 3.89 -11.76
CA ASP A 21 3.40 2.67 -12.59
C ASP A 21 4.62 1.78 -12.26
N ASN A 22 5.33 2.06 -11.16
CA ASN A 22 6.45 1.23 -10.69
C ASN A 22 5.96 -0.07 -10.02
N LYS A 23 5.70 -1.07 -10.88
CA LYS A 23 5.25 -2.41 -10.46
C LYS A 23 6.22 -3.10 -9.52
N LEU A 24 7.53 -2.93 -9.72
CA LEU A 24 8.54 -3.60 -8.90
C LEU A 24 8.50 -3.07 -7.47
N GLU A 25 8.44 -1.76 -7.31
CA GLU A 25 8.42 -1.14 -5.98
C GLU A 25 7.11 -1.43 -5.25
N TYR A 26 5.97 -1.39 -5.95
CA TYR A 26 4.70 -1.85 -5.40
C TYR A 26 4.80 -3.29 -4.86
N GLN A 27 5.35 -4.24 -5.62
CA GLN A 27 5.49 -5.63 -5.16
C GLN A 27 6.43 -5.77 -3.95
N ARG A 28 7.50 -4.97 -3.88
CA ARG A 28 8.41 -4.94 -2.72
C ARG A 28 7.72 -4.41 -1.47
N VAL A 29 7.00 -3.30 -1.59
CA VAL A 29 6.24 -2.69 -0.49
C VAL A 29 5.19 -3.67 0.04
N ILE A 30 4.43 -4.32 -0.84
CA ILE A 30 3.47 -5.35 -0.43
C ILE A 30 4.16 -6.52 0.27
N SER A 31 5.29 -7.00 -0.26
CA SER A 31 6.04 -8.10 0.36
C SER A 31 6.50 -7.72 1.77
N GLN A 32 7.04 -6.51 1.95
CA GLN A 32 7.44 -6.00 3.27
C GLN A 32 6.24 -5.89 4.21
N ILE A 33 5.11 -5.36 3.75
CA ILE A 33 3.88 -5.22 4.55
C ILE A 33 3.41 -6.57 5.10
N THR A 34 3.46 -7.64 4.29
CA THR A 34 3.03 -8.98 4.73
C THR A 34 3.93 -9.61 5.81
N THR A 35 5.07 -9.01 6.13
CA THR A 35 5.95 -9.47 7.23
C THR A 35 5.68 -8.79 8.56
N PHE A 36 4.91 -7.70 8.58
CA PHE A 36 4.54 -7.01 9.82
C PHE A 36 3.47 -7.79 10.59
N SER A 37 3.37 -7.51 11.89
CA SER A 37 2.47 -8.21 12.80
C SER A 37 1.21 -7.43 13.15
N ASN A 38 1.18 -6.12 12.87
CA ASN A 38 0.04 -5.25 13.15
C ASN A 38 -0.06 -4.09 12.13
N ILE A 39 -1.21 -3.40 12.16
CA ILE A 39 -1.51 -2.31 11.23
C ILE A 39 -0.71 -1.04 11.55
N GLU A 40 -0.35 -0.80 12.82
CA GLU A 40 0.41 0.37 13.23
C GLU A 40 1.83 0.38 12.63
N GLU A 41 2.47 -0.79 12.53
CA GLU A 41 3.75 -0.97 11.83
C GLU A 41 3.63 -0.63 10.33
N VAL A 42 2.54 -1.08 9.70
CA VAL A 42 2.26 -0.80 8.28
C VAL A 42 2.03 0.69 8.04
N GLU A 43 1.20 1.33 8.86
CA GLU A 43 0.91 2.76 8.75
C GLU A 43 2.19 3.60 8.96
N SER A 44 2.98 3.29 9.99
CA SER A 44 4.24 3.98 10.24
C SER A 44 5.22 3.78 9.08
N PHE A 45 5.31 2.57 8.52
CA PHE A 45 6.16 2.29 7.36
C PHE A 45 5.72 3.09 6.14
N ILE A 46 4.42 3.09 5.81
CA ILE A 46 3.90 3.84 4.67
C ILE A 46 4.13 5.34 4.86
N GLN A 47 3.76 5.90 6.00
CA GLN A 47 3.85 7.35 6.25
C GLN A 47 5.29 7.87 6.28
N LYS A 48 6.24 7.09 6.84
CA LYS A 48 7.61 7.56 7.04
C LYS A 48 8.57 7.19 5.92
N MET A 49 8.30 6.09 5.21
CA MET A 49 9.25 5.52 4.25
C MET A 49 8.73 5.52 2.82
N ILE A 50 7.43 5.26 2.59
CA ILE A 50 6.91 5.08 1.23
C ILE A 50 6.32 6.37 0.69
N LYS A 51 5.35 6.94 1.41
CA LYS A 51 4.61 8.12 0.98
C LYS A 51 5.52 9.32 0.63
N PRO A 52 6.60 9.64 1.39
CA PRO A 52 7.52 10.72 1.04
C PRO A 52 8.24 10.54 -0.31
N GLU A 53 8.48 9.29 -0.73
CA GLU A 53 9.15 8.98 -2.01
C GLU A 53 8.24 9.22 -3.22
N TYR A 54 6.93 9.41 -3.00
CA TYR A 54 5.92 9.57 -4.04
C TYR A 54 5.12 10.88 -3.90
N ASP A 55 5.83 11.99 -3.62
CA ASP A 55 5.27 13.35 -3.49
C ASP A 55 4.09 13.43 -2.50
N GLU A 56 4.23 12.70 -1.39
CA GLU A 56 3.21 12.56 -0.35
C GLU A 56 1.84 12.12 -0.89
N TRP A 57 1.79 11.44 -2.04
CA TRP A 57 0.56 11.06 -2.75
C TRP A 57 -0.43 12.22 -2.96
N LYS A 58 0.09 13.44 -3.11
CA LYS A 58 -0.71 14.65 -3.25
C LYS A 58 -1.70 14.57 -4.43
N GLY A 59 -2.97 14.87 -4.16
CA GLY A 59 -4.05 14.78 -5.15
C GLY A 59 -4.45 13.34 -5.52
N LYS A 60 -4.07 12.36 -4.69
CA LYS A 60 -4.43 10.93 -4.80
C LYS A 60 -5.00 10.37 -3.49
N GLU A 61 -5.58 11.24 -2.66
CA GLU A 61 -6.04 10.92 -1.30
C GLU A 61 -7.11 9.81 -1.29
N ASP A 62 -7.97 9.75 -2.30
CA ASP A 62 -8.97 8.67 -2.44
C ASP A 62 -8.30 7.29 -2.66
N TYR A 63 -7.22 7.24 -3.45
CA TYR A 63 -6.45 6.02 -3.66
C TYR A 63 -5.65 5.64 -2.42
N GLU A 64 -5.07 6.62 -1.72
CA GLU A 64 -4.39 6.40 -0.44
C GLU A 64 -5.34 5.78 0.59
N LYS A 65 -6.51 6.40 0.80
CA LYS A 65 -7.50 5.92 1.76
C LYS A 65 -7.91 4.48 1.44
N ARG A 66 -8.26 4.21 0.17
CA ARG A 66 -8.63 2.87 -0.28
C ARG A 66 -7.48 1.87 -0.12
N PHE A 67 -6.24 2.29 -0.37
CA PHE A 67 -5.07 1.43 -0.18
C PHE A 67 -4.92 1.02 1.28
N LEU A 68 -4.97 1.97 2.22
CA LEU A 68 -4.89 1.70 3.66
C LEU A 68 -6.05 0.80 4.15
N GLU A 69 -7.27 1.02 3.67
CA GLU A 69 -8.43 0.16 3.97
C GLU A 69 -8.26 -1.27 3.46
N VAL A 70 -7.57 -1.47 2.34
CA VAL A 70 -7.27 -2.82 1.84
C VAL A 70 -6.18 -3.48 2.67
N LEU A 71 -5.19 -2.71 3.14
CA LEU A 71 -4.13 -3.22 3.99
C LEU A 71 -4.60 -3.56 5.41
N SER A 72 -5.55 -2.80 5.98
CA SER A 72 -6.07 -3.08 7.33
C SER A 72 -6.67 -4.48 7.45
N LYS A 73 -7.30 -4.97 6.37
CA LYS A 73 -7.88 -6.32 6.27
C LYS A 73 -6.87 -7.46 6.44
N LEU A 74 -5.56 -7.18 6.41
CA LEU A 74 -4.53 -8.18 6.75
C LEU A 74 -4.54 -8.57 8.22
N PHE A 75 -4.98 -7.65 9.09
CA PHE A 75 -4.84 -7.77 10.54
C PHE A 75 -6.18 -7.96 11.26
N GLU A 76 -7.27 -8.14 10.49
CA GLU A 76 -8.60 -8.60 10.94
C GLU A 76 -8.72 -10.13 10.91
#